data_AF-A0A966CJ98-F1
#
_entry.id   AF-A0A966CJ98-F1
#
_cell.length_a   1.000
_cell.length_b   1.000
_cell.length_c   1.000
_cell.angle_alpha   90.00
_cell.angle_beta   90.00
_cell.angle_gamma   90.00
#
_symmetry.space_group_name_H-M   'P 1'
#
loop_
_entity.id
_entity.type
_entity.pdbx_description
1 polymer ?
#
loop_
_entity_poly.entity_id
_entity_poly.type
_entity_poly.pdbx_seq_one_letter_code
_entity_poly.pdbx_strand_id
1 'polypeptide(L)'
;MTGQWVWNVVWASLPYVLGVTTVIFGKHIDKLVIDKAKKIHTLPVLIGEEAARYAVLAMMILPYLLVIYLIAVKYFTPVLLLVFVAVPTFLKMYPQFLKPKPETRPEGFPDGQGGWPLYFAPQGFVNNRAFGAWFMLGLILDVILRVVFPHFWVM
;
A
#
# COMPACT_ATOMS: atom_id res chain seq x y z
N MET A 1 24.57 -13.25 -0.40
CA MET A 1 23.24 -13.83 -0.09
C MET A 1 23.48 -15.25 0.42
N THR A 2 22.91 -15.65 1.56
CA THR A 2 23.24 -16.86 2.34
C THR A 2 22.85 -18.20 1.70
N GLY A 3 22.33 -18.22 0.46
CA GLY A 3 21.88 -19.43 -0.23
C GLY A 3 20.64 -20.10 0.39
N GLN A 4 20.11 -19.55 1.49
CA GLN A 4 18.97 -20.11 2.22
C GLN A 4 17.72 -19.25 2.01
N TRP A 5 16.63 -19.91 1.65
CA TRP A 5 15.32 -19.29 1.55
C TRP A 5 14.71 -19.13 2.94
N VAL A 6 14.34 -17.90 3.31
CA VAL A 6 13.75 -17.59 4.63
C VAL A 6 12.36 -17.02 4.43
N TRP A 7 11.33 -17.86 4.60
CA TRP A 7 9.92 -17.49 4.45
C TRP A 7 9.52 -16.28 5.30
N ASN A 8 10.11 -16.13 6.49
CA ASN A 8 9.80 -15.01 7.38
C ASN A 8 10.13 -13.65 6.74
N VAL A 9 11.20 -13.57 5.95
CA VAL A 9 11.59 -12.33 5.25
C VAL A 9 10.56 -12.00 4.15
N VAL A 10 10.01 -13.01 3.49
CA VAL A 10 8.95 -12.82 2.49
C VAL A 10 7.75 -12.17 3.15
N TRP A 11 7.23 -12.77 4.23
CA TRP A 11 6.08 -12.24 4.96
C TRP A 11 6.31 -10.81 5.49
N ALA A 12 7.52 -10.53 5.99
CA ALA A 12 7.89 -9.20 6.48
C ALA A 12 7.93 -8.12 5.39
N SER A 13 8.20 -8.51 4.15
CA SER A 13 8.29 -7.59 3.00
C SER A 13 6.92 -7.24 2.40
N LEU A 14 5.91 -8.11 2.55
CA LEU A 14 4.61 -7.96 1.92
C LEU A 14 3.87 -6.65 2.30
N PRO A 15 3.85 -6.20 3.57
CA PRO A 15 3.17 -4.96 3.93
C PRO A 15 3.64 -3.74 3.11
N TYR A 16 4.94 -3.67 2.80
CA TYR A 16 5.51 -2.58 2.02
C TYR A 16 5.24 -2.73 0.51
N VAL A 17 5.41 -3.94 -0.04
CA VAL A 17 5.25 -4.19 -1.49
C VAL A 17 3.82 -3.93 -1.96
N LEU A 18 2.82 -4.28 -1.15
CA LEU A 18 1.41 -4.02 -1.46
C LEU A 18 1.15 -2.52 -1.67
N GLY A 19 1.72 -1.67 -0.81
CA GLY A 19 1.60 -0.21 -0.93
C GLY A 19 2.14 0.31 -2.27
N VAL A 20 3.34 -0.10 -2.70
CA VAL A 20 3.91 0.31 -4.00
C VAL A 20 3.06 -0.20 -5.17
N THR A 21 2.53 -1.42 -5.03
CA THR A 21 1.66 -2.05 -6.04
C THR A 21 0.40 -1.23 -6.28
N THR A 22 -0.21 -0.66 -5.23
CA THR A 22 -1.40 0.21 -5.37
C THR A 22 -1.17 1.39 -6.32
N VAL A 23 0.03 1.97 -6.33
CA VAL A 23 0.38 3.11 -7.19
C VAL A 23 0.41 2.70 -8.66
N ILE A 24 1.06 1.57 -8.95
CA ILE A 24 1.14 1.03 -10.32
C ILE A 24 -0.23 0.57 -10.81
N PHE A 25 -0.99 -0.10 -9.95
CA PHE A 25 -2.37 -0.49 -10.25
C PHE A 25 -3.24 0.73 -10.57
N GLY A 26 -3.20 1.75 -9.71
CA GLY A 26 -3.93 3.01 -9.94
C GLY A 26 -3.59 3.64 -11.28
N LYS A 27 -2.32 3.62 -11.68
CA LYS A 27 -1.86 4.18 -12.97
C LYS A 27 -2.44 3.44 -14.17
N HIS A 28 -2.62 2.12 -14.06
CA HIS A 28 -3.23 1.32 -15.13
C HIS A 28 -4.76 1.45 -15.13
N ILE A 29 -5.39 1.67 -13.97
CA ILE A 29 -6.82 2.05 -13.91
C ILE A 29 -7.01 3.41 -14.62
N ASP A 30 -6.18 4.40 -14.30
CA ASP A 30 -6.24 5.75 -14.86
C ASP A 30 -6.10 5.80 -16.38
N LYS A 31 -5.44 4.78 -16.95
CA LYS A 31 -5.12 4.65 -18.38
C LYS A 31 -5.91 3.55 -19.07
N LEU A 32 -6.91 2.96 -18.42
CA LEU A 32 -7.57 1.74 -18.87
C LEU A 32 -8.02 1.79 -20.34
N VAL A 33 -8.65 2.89 -20.77
CA VAL A 33 -9.12 3.06 -22.16
C VAL A 33 -7.95 3.06 -23.15
N ILE A 34 -6.88 3.79 -22.83
CA ILE A 34 -5.69 3.91 -23.67
C ILE A 34 -4.95 2.56 -23.72
N ASP A 35 -4.76 1.93 -22.57
CA ASP A 35 -4.08 0.64 -22.45
C ASP A 35 -4.86 -0.44 -23.23
N LYS A 36 -6.19 -0.45 -23.14
CA LYS A 36 -7.07 -1.35 -23.91
C LYS A 36 -6.96 -1.11 -25.42
N ALA A 37 -7.00 0.15 -25.87
CA ALA A 37 -6.85 0.51 -27.28
C ALA A 37 -5.47 0.09 -27.84
N LYS A 38 -4.43 0.13 -27.01
CA LYS A 38 -3.07 -0.29 -27.35
C LYS A 38 -2.82 -1.79 -27.15
N LYS A 39 -3.83 -2.59 -26.80
CA LYS A 39 -3.72 -4.04 -26.51
C LYS A 39 -2.70 -4.36 -25.41
N ILE A 40 -2.63 -3.52 -24.38
CA ILE A 40 -1.85 -3.75 -23.17
C ILE A 40 -2.70 -4.54 -22.17
N HIS A 41 -2.26 -5.74 -21.82
CA HIS A 41 -3.01 -6.69 -20.99
C HIS A 41 -2.60 -6.60 -19.52
N THR A 42 -2.69 -5.42 -18.91
CA THR A 42 -2.46 -5.27 -17.48
C THR A 42 -3.63 -5.84 -16.68
N LEU A 43 -3.37 -6.27 -15.44
CA LEU A 43 -4.43 -6.86 -14.62
C LEU A 43 -5.66 -5.93 -14.48
N PRO A 44 -5.52 -4.61 -14.26
CA PRO A 44 -6.66 -3.68 -14.28
C PRO A 44 -7.46 -3.65 -15.59
N VAL A 45 -6.80 -3.81 -16.74
CA VAL A 45 -7.49 -3.87 -18.05
C VAL A 45 -8.28 -5.17 -18.19
N LEU A 46 -7.75 -6.27 -17.69
CA LEU A 46 -8.37 -7.60 -17.77
C LEU A 46 -9.60 -7.73 -16.87
N ILE A 47 -9.53 -7.22 -15.62
CA ILE A 47 -10.61 -7.33 -14.64
C ILE A 47 -11.60 -6.16 -14.67
N GLY A 48 -11.26 -5.09 -15.40
CA GLY A 48 -12.06 -3.87 -15.49
C GLY A 48 -11.83 -2.89 -14.33
N GLU A 49 -12.30 -1.65 -14.52
CA GLU A 49 -12.08 -0.54 -13.58
C GLU A 49 -12.59 -0.84 -12.17
N GLU A 50 -13.82 -1.33 -12.05
CA GLU A 50 -14.46 -1.55 -10.75
C GLU A 50 -13.71 -2.58 -9.89
N ALA A 51 -13.46 -3.77 -10.44
CA ALA A 51 -12.72 -4.81 -9.73
C ALA A 51 -11.29 -4.34 -9.41
N ALA A 52 -10.66 -3.58 -10.30
CA ALA A 52 -9.33 -3.03 -10.06
C ALA A 52 -9.30 -2.01 -8.91
N ARG A 53 -10.33 -1.15 -8.78
CA ARG A 53 -10.46 -0.22 -7.65
C ARG A 53 -10.62 -0.97 -6.32
N TYR A 54 -11.45 -2.01 -6.28
CA TYR A 54 -11.58 -2.85 -5.08
C TYR A 54 -10.31 -3.63 -4.75
N ALA A 55 -9.57 -4.10 -5.77
CA ALA A 55 -8.26 -4.71 -5.56
C ALA A 55 -7.27 -3.72 -4.91
N VAL A 56 -7.27 -2.46 -5.33
CA VAL A 56 -6.48 -1.40 -4.68
C VAL A 56 -6.88 -1.24 -3.22
N LEU A 57 -8.17 -1.15 -2.92
CA LEU A 57 -8.64 -1.06 -1.52
C LEU A 57 -8.20 -2.26 -0.68
N ALA A 58 -8.31 -3.47 -1.22
CA ALA A 58 -7.83 -4.68 -0.54
C ALA A 58 -6.32 -4.59 -0.26
N MET A 59 -5.52 -4.17 -1.24
CA MET A 59 -4.08 -3.95 -1.07
C MET A 59 -3.73 -2.80 -0.11
N MET A 60 -4.62 -1.83 0.11
CA MET A 60 -4.44 -0.80 1.13
C MET A 60 -4.76 -1.32 2.55
N ILE A 61 -5.69 -2.26 2.70
CA ILE A 61 -6.14 -2.80 3.99
C ILE A 61 -5.24 -3.94 4.46
N LEU A 62 -4.85 -4.85 3.56
CA LEU A 62 -4.06 -6.03 3.86
C LEU A 62 -2.76 -5.77 4.66
N PRO A 63 -1.97 -4.72 4.38
CA PRO A 63 -0.77 -4.41 5.16
C PRO A 63 -1.04 -4.25 6.66
N TYR A 64 -2.15 -3.63 7.05
CA TYR A 64 -2.51 -3.48 8.47
C TYR A 64 -2.81 -4.83 9.12
N LEU A 65 -3.54 -5.71 8.42
CA LEU A 65 -3.86 -7.06 8.88
C LEU A 65 -2.60 -7.94 8.99
N LEU A 66 -1.70 -7.83 8.01
CA LEU A 66 -0.42 -8.53 8.02
C LEU A 66 0.46 -8.07 9.19
N VAL A 67 0.49 -6.78 9.50
CA VAL A 67 1.22 -6.28 10.69
C VAL A 67 0.64 -6.87 11.97
N ILE A 68 -0.68 -6.86 12.15
CA ILE A 68 -1.32 -7.49 13.32
C ILE A 68 -0.93 -8.97 13.42
N TYR A 69 -1.03 -9.70 12.32
CA TYR A 69 -0.66 -11.12 12.28
C TYR A 69 0.82 -11.34 12.66
N LEU A 70 1.73 -10.56 12.09
CA LEU A 70 3.17 -10.66 12.37
C LEU A 70 3.53 -10.30 13.81
N ILE A 71 2.77 -9.41 14.46
CA ILE A 71 2.90 -9.14 15.89
C ILE A 71 2.38 -10.33 16.71
N ALA A 72 1.22 -10.90 16.34
CA ALA A 72 0.61 -12.01 17.04
C ALA A 72 1.49 -13.28 17.06
N VAL A 73 2.18 -13.57 15.96
CA VAL A 73 3.18 -14.65 15.89
C VAL A 73 4.56 -14.24 16.41
N LYS A 74 4.66 -13.09 17.10
CA LYS A 74 5.87 -12.53 17.72
C LYS A 74 7.04 -12.25 16.76
N TYR A 75 6.76 -12.21 15.45
CA TYR A 75 7.75 -11.85 14.44
C TYR A 75 8.14 -10.37 14.52
N PHE A 76 7.16 -9.49 14.67
CA PHE A 76 7.37 -8.10 15.08
C PHE A 76 6.96 -7.89 16.52
N THR A 77 7.52 -6.86 17.15
CA THR A 77 7.06 -6.37 18.45
C THR A 77 5.86 -5.44 18.30
N PRO A 78 5.10 -5.16 19.38
CA PRO A 78 3.94 -4.28 19.33
C PRO A 78 4.24 -2.84 18.89
N VAL A 79 5.52 -2.42 18.86
CA VAL A 79 5.91 -1.09 18.36
C VAL A 79 5.47 -0.87 16.90
N LEU A 80 5.34 -1.95 16.11
CA LEU A 80 4.85 -1.88 14.73
C LEU A 80 3.39 -1.44 14.61
N LEU A 81 2.62 -1.40 15.71
CA LEU A 81 1.29 -0.77 15.71
C LEU A 81 1.34 0.73 15.36
N LEU A 82 2.53 1.35 15.31
CA LEU A 82 2.72 2.69 14.75
C LEU A 82 2.16 2.84 13.33
N VAL A 83 2.07 1.78 12.54
CA VAL A 83 1.43 1.85 11.21
C VAL A 83 0.00 2.37 11.26
N PHE A 84 -0.73 2.16 12.37
CA PHE A 84 -2.11 2.61 12.52
C PHE A 84 -2.23 4.15 12.59
N VAL A 85 -1.13 4.88 12.80
CA VAL A 85 -1.10 6.34 12.65
C VAL A 85 -1.39 6.77 11.19
N ALA A 86 -1.21 5.88 10.21
CA ALA A 86 -1.57 6.13 8.81
C ALA A 86 -3.08 5.98 8.51
N VAL A 87 -3.89 5.43 9.42
CA VAL A 87 -5.33 5.16 9.20
C VAL A 87 -6.12 6.41 8.80
N PRO A 88 -5.93 7.59 9.42
CA PRO A 88 -6.63 8.80 8.98
C PRO A 88 -6.36 9.16 7.50
N THR A 89 -5.14 8.91 7.01
CA THR A 89 -4.81 9.10 5.59
C THR A 89 -5.53 8.08 4.71
N PHE A 90 -5.56 6.81 5.13
CA PHE A 90 -6.32 5.77 4.43
C PHE A 90 -7.81 6.14 4.34
N LEU A 91 -8.43 6.54 5.45
CA LEU A 91 -9.85 6.93 5.49
C LEU A 91 -10.17 8.13 4.60
N LYS A 92 -9.22 9.04 4.39
CA LYS A 92 -9.37 10.14 3.42
C LYS A 92 -9.33 9.65 1.97
N MET A 93 -8.50 8.66 1.66
CA MET A 93 -8.35 8.13 0.30
C MET A 93 -9.43 7.10 -0.06
N TYR A 94 -9.92 6.34 0.92
CA TYR A 94 -10.88 5.25 0.74
C TYR A 94 -12.11 5.62 -0.12
N PRO A 95 -12.83 6.74 0.11
CA PRO A 95 -14.01 7.10 -0.68
C PRO A 95 -13.70 7.34 -2.16
N GLN A 96 -12.45 7.73 -2.49
CA GLN A 96 -12.06 8.02 -3.87
C GLN A 96 -12.03 6.76 -4.72
N PHE A 97 -11.72 5.61 -4.12
CA PHE A 97 -11.73 4.32 -4.82
C PHE A 97 -13.10 3.67 -4.87
N LEU A 98 -14.12 4.22 -4.20
CA LEU A 98 -15.50 3.72 -4.30
C LEU A 98 -16.24 4.24 -5.52
N LYS A 99 -15.74 5.31 -6.15
CA LYS A 99 -16.34 5.93 -7.33
C LYS A 99 -15.46 5.71 -8.57
N PRO A 100 -16.03 5.71 -9.78
CA PRO A 100 -15.24 5.71 -11.02
C PRO A 100 -14.41 6.99 -11.12
N LYS A 101 -13.41 6.96 -12.01
CA LYS A 101 -12.61 8.15 -12.31
C LYS A 101 -13.52 9.31 -12.75
N PRO A 102 -13.37 10.52 -12.18
CA PRO A 102 -14.09 11.70 -12.66
C PRO A 102 -13.80 11.97 -14.15
N GLU A 103 -14.80 12.44 -14.90
CA GLU A 103 -14.63 12.80 -16.32
C GLU A 103 -13.76 14.04 -16.51
N THR A 104 -13.84 14.97 -15.56
CA THR A 104 -13.07 16.21 -15.55
C THR A 104 -12.23 16.33 -14.27
N ARG A 105 -11.18 17.15 -14.32
CA ARG A 105 -10.29 17.35 -13.18
C ARG A 105 -11.07 17.94 -12.00
N PRO A 106 -11.09 17.29 -10.82
CA PRO A 106 -11.74 17.85 -9.65
C PRO A 106 -11.09 19.17 -9.20
N GLU A 107 -11.89 20.05 -8.59
CA GLU A 107 -11.41 21.31 -8.05
C GLU A 107 -10.31 21.08 -7.00
N GLY A 108 -9.25 21.88 -7.06
CA GLY A 108 -8.09 21.73 -6.17
C GLY A 108 -7.21 20.50 -6.41
N PHE A 109 -7.57 19.63 -7.37
CA PHE A 109 -6.74 18.47 -7.70
C PHE A 109 -5.48 18.90 -8.49
N PRO A 110 -4.27 18.45 -8.11
CA PRO A 110 -3.04 18.85 -8.78
C PRO A 110 -3.08 18.54 -10.29
N ASP A 111 -2.58 19.48 -11.09
CA ASP A 111 -2.44 19.31 -12.54
C ASP A 111 -0.98 19.01 -12.90
N GLY A 112 -0.75 17.98 -13.72
CA GLY A 112 0.59 17.50 -14.05
C GLY A 112 1.36 16.90 -12.86
N GLN A 113 2.65 16.57 -13.08
CA GLN A 113 3.58 16.02 -12.07
C GLN A 113 3.07 14.82 -11.25
N GLY A 114 2.29 13.93 -11.87
CA GLY A 114 1.69 12.77 -11.18
C GLY A 114 0.29 13.02 -10.60
N GLY A 115 -0.25 14.23 -10.75
CA GLY A 115 -1.67 14.54 -10.65
C GLY A 115 -2.42 14.26 -11.97
N TRP A 116 -3.41 15.09 -12.29
CA TRP A 116 -4.23 14.92 -13.50
C TRP A 116 -3.36 14.79 -14.77
N PRO A 117 -3.68 13.88 -15.72
CA PRO A 117 -4.88 13.05 -15.83
C PRO A 117 -4.85 11.74 -15.01
N LEU A 118 -3.85 11.52 -14.15
CA LEU A 118 -3.86 10.41 -13.19
C LEU A 118 -4.74 10.79 -12.00
N TYR A 119 -5.58 9.86 -11.55
CA TYR A 119 -6.50 10.06 -10.43
C TYR A 119 -6.28 9.00 -9.36
N PHE A 120 -6.28 7.72 -9.70
CA PHE A 120 -6.08 6.67 -8.70
C PHE A 120 -4.61 6.51 -8.28
N ALA A 121 -3.66 6.71 -9.20
CA ALA A 121 -2.24 6.58 -8.90
C ALA A 121 -1.75 7.55 -7.80
N PRO A 122 -1.96 8.88 -7.91
CA PRO A 122 -1.58 9.84 -6.85
C PRO A 122 -2.21 9.52 -5.49
N GLN A 123 -3.46 9.07 -5.46
CA GLN A 123 -4.20 8.73 -4.25
C GLN A 123 -3.59 7.49 -3.59
N GLY A 124 -3.27 6.48 -4.40
CA GLY A 124 -2.49 5.31 -3.99
C GLY A 124 -1.13 5.71 -3.42
N PHE A 125 -0.46 6.68 -4.06
CA PHE A 125 0.84 7.18 -3.61
C PHE A 125 0.76 7.88 -2.25
N VAL A 126 -0.25 8.72 -2.02
CA VAL A 126 -0.46 9.39 -0.72
C VAL A 126 -0.66 8.37 0.40
N ASN A 127 -1.51 7.36 0.18
CA ASN A 127 -1.72 6.29 1.16
C ASN A 127 -0.43 5.46 1.38
N ASN A 128 0.24 5.05 0.31
CA ASN A 128 1.48 4.29 0.38
C ASN A 128 2.58 5.04 1.12
N ARG A 129 2.75 6.34 0.85
CA ARG A 129 3.74 7.17 1.52
C ARG A 129 3.46 7.29 3.01
N ALA A 130 2.20 7.49 3.41
CA ALA A 130 1.82 7.58 4.81
C ALA A 130 2.09 6.25 5.53
N PHE A 131 1.53 5.14 5.03
CA PHE A 131 1.75 3.82 5.63
C PHE A 131 3.24 3.44 5.64
N GLY A 132 3.93 3.58 4.51
CA GLY A 132 5.33 3.20 4.34
C GLY A 132 6.27 3.97 5.26
N ALA A 133 6.02 5.27 5.50
CA ALA A 133 6.82 6.06 6.44
C ALA A 133 6.67 5.55 7.88
N TRP A 134 5.45 5.30 8.34
CA TRP A 134 5.19 4.77 9.68
C TRP A 134 5.67 3.33 9.84
N PHE A 135 5.53 2.51 8.80
CA PHE A 135 6.06 1.15 8.79
C PHE A 135 7.59 1.14 8.89
N MET A 136 8.28 1.97 8.10
CA MET A 136 9.74 2.08 8.14
C MET A 136 10.23 2.57 9.50
N LEU A 137 9.59 3.60 10.07
CA LEU A 137 9.91 4.05 11.42
C LEU A 137 9.67 2.95 12.46
N GLY A 138 8.54 2.26 12.36
CA GLY A 138 8.22 1.12 13.23
C GLY A 138 9.27 0.02 13.15
N LEU A 139 9.71 -0.36 11.94
CA LEU A 139 10.77 -1.36 11.74
C LEU A 139 12.10 -0.95 12.38
N ILE A 140 12.51 0.31 12.23
CA ILE A 140 13.73 0.82 12.86
C ILE A 140 13.61 0.71 14.38
N LEU A 141 12.49 1.13 14.95
CA LEU A 141 12.23 1.05 16.38
C LEU A 141 12.15 -0.40 16.88
N ASP A 142 11.58 -1.31 16.11
CA ASP A 142 11.52 -2.75 16.42
C ASP A 142 12.92 -3.34 16.59
N VAL A 143 13.81 -3.04 15.65
CA VAL A 143 15.21 -3.50 15.69
C VAL A 143 15.93 -2.92 16.90
N ILE A 144 15.81 -1.60 17.14
CA ILE A 144 16.44 -0.95 18.29
C ILE A 144 15.94 -1.56 19.60
N LEU A 145 14.62 -1.75 19.74
CA LEU A 145 14.01 -2.29 20.94
C LEU A 145 14.51 -3.70 21.25
N ARG A 146 14.65 -4.56 20.23
CA ARG A 146 15.18 -5.91 20.38
C ARG A 146 16.67 -5.94 20.75
N VAL A 147 17.45 -4.98 20.28
CA VAL A 147 18.89 -4.87 20.61
C VAL A 147 19.08 -4.35 22.04
N VAL A 148 18.31 -3.33 22.44
CA VAL A 148 18.44 -2.70 23.77
C VAL A 148 17.75 -3.50 24.86
N PHE A 149 16.63 -4.15 24.55
CA PHE A 149 15.84 -4.96 25.49
C PHE A 149 15.60 -6.39 24.93
N PRO A 150 16.60 -7.28 24.97
CA PRO A 150 16.53 -8.60 24.32
C PRO A 150 15.42 -9.52 24.83
N HIS A 151 14.90 -9.26 26.03
CA HIS A 151 13.81 -10.04 26.65
C HIS A 151 12.42 -9.45 26.40
N PHE A 152 12.31 -8.30 25.73
CA PHE A 152 11.03 -7.72 25.39
C PHE A 152 10.39 -8.49 24.21
N TRP A 153 9.14 -8.93 24.41
CA TRP A 153 8.33 -9.55 23.35
C TRP A 153 9.00 -10.76 22.66
N VAL A 154 9.58 -11.64 23.48
CA VAL A 154 10.20 -12.90 23.05
C VAL A 154 9.18 -14.03 22.95
N MET A 155 9.50 -15.06 22.15
CA MET A 155 8.69 -16.28 21.96
C MET A 155 8.49 -17.06 23.24
#